data_AF-A0A920Q759-F1
#
_entry.id   AF-A0A920Q759-F1
#
_cell.length_a   1.000
_cell.length_b   1.000
_cell.length_c   1.000
_cell.angle_alpha   90.00
_cell.angle_beta   90.00
_cell.angle_gamma   90.00
#
_symmetry.space_group_name_H-M   'P 1'
#
loop_
_entity.id
_entity.type
_entity.pdbx_description
1 polymer ?
#
loop_
_entity_poly.entity_id
_entity_poly.type
_entity_poly.pdbx_seq_one_letter_code
_entity_poly.pdbx_strand_id
1 'polypeptide(L)'
;MGVTSSTDPALESTHAENLASSLRRVERQKRSLEEWASTLERTVTAHERVARDREADREADRSQWAADREADRSQWAAESRVLAQELAAVEKRLTRTLESQSFRLGHLLVRIAVSPVKFFRWLGRVVRQMLVWAYRLAQRTLPKSLAEPLQQAATRGQAATARRHEVLDLPGDRPVSFVDGRGLSITARDEVWARAAASDQPARTVVLTDDVDFTGLRALGLSFEYLPPYRGVTPWWSDEADHARWEDERLAAMRLGYGLDDLD
;
A
#
# COMPACT_ATOMS: atom_id res chain seq x y z
N MET A 1 9.75 -6.22 -136.54
CA MET A 1 9.20 -5.52 -135.36
C MET A 1 10.35 -4.81 -134.67
N GLY A 2 10.45 -3.48 -134.82
CA GLY A 2 11.45 -2.68 -134.14
C GLY A 2 10.75 -1.48 -133.52
N VAL A 3 10.44 -1.58 -132.24
CA VAL A 3 9.86 -0.47 -131.47
C VAL A 3 11.00 0.50 -131.20
N THR A 4 11.10 1.55 -132.00
CA THR A 4 12.03 2.65 -131.78
C THR A 4 11.52 3.47 -130.60
N SER A 5 12.20 3.40 -129.46
CA SER A 5 12.02 4.32 -128.35
C SER A 5 12.51 5.70 -128.76
N SER A 6 11.59 6.52 -129.27
CA SER A 6 11.82 7.95 -129.46
C SER A 6 11.57 8.63 -128.12
N THR A 7 12.61 8.77 -127.29
CA THR A 7 12.56 9.67 -126.14
C THR A 7 12.81 11.09 -126.62
N ASP A 8 11.80 11.93 -126.46
CA ASP A 8 11.81 13.34 -126.82
C ASP A 8 12.63 14.11 -125.76
N PRO A 9 13.74 14.79 -126.10
CA PRO A 9 14.64 15.39 -125.13
C PRO A 9 13.99 16.49 -124.26
N ALA A 10 12.91 17.11 -124.75
CA ALA A 10 12.12 18.08 -124.00
C ALA A 10 11.22 17.45 -122.91
N LEU A 11 10.83 16.18 -123.09
CA LEU A 11 10.09 15.41 -122.08
C LEU A 11 11.02 14.88 -120.99
N GLU A 12 12.25 14.49 -121.33
CA GLU A 12 13.25 14.07 -120.34
C GLU A 12 13.69 15.24 -119.44
N SER A 13 13.85 16.46 -119.99
CA SER A 13 14.24 17.64 -119.19
C SER A 13 13.15 18.07 -118.20
N THR A 14 11.88 18.08 -118.63
CA THR A 14 10.74 18.41 -117.77
C THR A 14 10.49 17.34 -116.70
N HIS A 15 10.76 16.07 -117.00
CA HIS A 15 10.66 14.98 -116.02
C HIS A 15 11.77 15.05 -114.95
N ALA A 16 12.99 15.44 -115.35
CA ALA A 16 14.11 15.66 -114.43
C ALA A 16 13.88 16.88 -113.51
N GLU A 17 13.32 17.96 -114.04
CA GLU A 17 12.96 19.15 -113.24
C GLU A 17 11.84 18.85 -112.23
N ASN A 18 10.84 18.06 -112.60
CA ASN A 18 9.79 17.59 -111.67
C ASN A 18 10.34 16.64 -110.58
N LEU A 19 11.31 15.79 -110.91
CA LEU A 19 12.01 14.97 -109.92
C LEU A 19 12.85 15.83 -108.96
N ALA A 20 13.57 16.83 -109.47
CA ALA A 20 14.34 17.75 -108.64
C ALA A 20 13.44 18.58 -107.70
N SER A 21 12.28 19.04 -108.19
CA SER A 21 11.34 19.83 -107.38
C SER A 21 10.66 18.98 -106.29
N SER A 22 10.31 17.73 -106.60
CA SER A 22 9.76 16.78 -105.63
C SER A 22 10.79 16.38 -104.56
N LEU A 23 12.05 16.12 -104.94
CA LEU A 23 13.14 15.87 -103.98
C LEU A 23 13.35 17.06 -103.04
N ARG A 24 13.37 18.29 -103.56
CA ARG A 24 13.45 19.51 -102.71
C ARG A 24 12.24 19.66 -101.78
N ARG A 25 11.07 19.14 -102.17
CA ARG A 25 9.88 19.14 -101.31
C ARG A 25 10.01 18.11 -100.20
N VAL A 26 10.51 16.91 -100.51
CA VAL A 26 10.77 15.85 -99.54
C VAL A 26 11.86 16.27 -98.55
N GLU A 27 12.96 16.88 -98.98
CA GLU A 27 13.99 17.40 -98.08
C GLU A 27 13.48 18.47 -97.11
N ARG A 28 12.55 19.33 -97.57
CA ARG A 28 11.90 20.32 -96.70
C ARG A 28 10.99 19.66 -95.68
N GLN A 29 10.24 18.63 -96.09
CA GLN A 29 9.41 17.85 -95.16
C GLN A 29 10.27 17.09 -94.14
N LYS A 30 11.38 16.50 -94.58
CA LYS A 30 12.34 15.83 -93.68
C LYS A 30 12.87 16.78 -92.62
N ARG A 31 13.35 17.96 -93.02
CA ARG A 31 13.82 19.00 -92.08
C ARG A 31 12.73 19.43 -91.10
N SER A 32 11.51 19.63 -91.59
CA SER A 32 10.38 19.96 -90.71
C SER A 32 10.10 18.85 -89.70
N LEU A 33 10.13 17.58 -90.11
CA LEU A 33 9.93 16.44 -89.19
C LEU A 33 11.05 16.33 -88.15
N GLU A 34 12.30 16.58 -88.52
CA GLU A 34 13.45 16.62 -87.60
C GLU A 34 13.30 17.74 -86.56
N GLU A 35 12.84 18.93 -86.99
CA GLU A 35 12.54 20.04 -86.08
C GLU A 35 11.41 19.70 -85.10
N TRP A 36 10.32 19.09 -85.60
CA TRP A 36 9.21 18.61 -84.79
C TRP A 36 9.65 17.53 -83.80
N ALA A 37 10.48 16.57 -84.24
CA ALA A 37 11.03 15.53 -83.38
C ALA A 37 11.88 16.13 -82.25
N SER A 38 12.80 17.05 -82.56
CA SER A 38 13.61 17.70 -81.53
C SER A 38 12.76 18.53 -80.54
N THR A 39 11.66 19.10 -81.03
CA THR A 39 10.73 19.87 -80.19
C THR A 39 9.95 18.96 -79.26
N LEU A 40 9.48 17.82 -79.76
CA LEU A 40 8.82 16.79 -78.95
C LEU A 40 9.77 16.19 -77.90
N GLU A 41 11.02 15.91 -78.24
CA GLU A 41 12.01 15.43 -77.26
C GLU A 41 12.22 16.44 -76.14
N ARG A 42 12.34 17.74 -76.46
CA ARG A 42 12.45 18.79 -75.45
C ARG A 42 11.21 18.93 -74.58
N THR A 43 10.00 18.84 -75.16
CA THR A 43 8.76 18.99 -74.38
C THR A 43 8.49 17.79 -73.50
N VAL A 44 8.77 16.57 -73.96
CA VAL A 44 8.64 15.34 -73.17
C VAL A 44 9.63 15.34 -72.02
N THR A 45 10.91 15.64 -72.27
CA THR A 45 11.91 15.70 -71.20
C THR A 45 11.61 16.80 -70.18
N ALA A 46 11.03 17.93 -70.60
CA ALA A 46 10.53 18.95 -69.68
C ALA A 46 9.34 18.46 -68.85
N HIS A 47 8.38 17.76 -69.46
CA HIS A 47 7.23 17.19 -68.75
C HIS A 47 7.65 16.10 -67.75
N GLU A 48 8.61 15.25 -68.10
CA GLU A 48 9.13 14.23 -67.20
C GLU A 48 9.84 14.82 -65.99
N ARG A 49 10.59 15.91 -66.17
CA ARG A 49 11.21 16.63 -65.04
C ARG A 49 10.14 17.21 -64.12
N VAL A 50 9.16 17.91 -64.68
CA VAL A 50 8.05 18.47 -63.91
C VAL A 50 7.23 17.37 -63.21
N ALA A 51 7.04 16.21 -63.84
CA ALA A 51 6.37 15.08 -63.22
C ALA A 51 7.15 14.54 -62.02
N ARG A 52 8.48 14.37 -62.16
CA ARG A 52 9.36 13.94 -61.07
C ARG A 52 9.42 14.95 -59.93
N ASP A 53 9.51 16.24 -60.23
CA ASP A 53 9.55 17.29 -59.20
C ASP A 53 8.24 17.30 -58.40
N ARG A 54 7.08 17.18 -59.07
CA ARG A 54 5.79 17.05 -58.38
C ARG A 54 5.65 15.78 -57.56
N GLU A 55 6.30 14.69 -57.97
CA GLU A 55 6.29 13.44 -57.21
C GLU A 55 7.16 13.56 -55.96
N ALA A 56 8.34 14.20 -56.07
CA ALA A 56 9.19 14.54 -54.94
C ALA A 56 8.48 15.47 -53.94
N ASP A 57 7.76 16.49 -54.41
CA ASP A 57 6.98 17.39 -53.54
C ASP A 57 5.90 16.62 -52.77
N ARG A 58 5.17 15.71 -53.43
CA ARG A 58 4.16 14.86 -52.76
C ARG A 58 4.78 13.87 -51.78
N GLU A 59 5.99 13.38 -52.03
CA GLU A 59 6.72 12.53 -51.09
C GLU A 59 7.13 13.33 -49.85
N ALA A 60 7.62 14.57 -50.05
CA ALA A 60 7.98 15.48 -48.97
C ALA A 60 6.77 15.83 -48.10
N ASP A 61 5.64 16.19 -48.70
CA ASP A 61 4.38 16.48 -47.99
C ASP A 61 3.90 15.28 -47.17
N ARG A 62 3.94 14.07 -47.74
CA ARG A 62 3.58 12.83 -47.02
C ARG A 62 4.51 12.57 -45.83
N SER A 63 5.80 12.82 -46.02
CA SER A 63 6.82 12.65 -44.99
C SER A 63 6.60 13.63 -43.82
N GLN A 64 6.33 14.89 -44.14
CA GLN A 64 6.07 15.94 -43.16
C GLN A 64 4.77 15.67 -42.39
N TRP A 65 3.70 15.29 -43.10
CA TRP A 65 2.44 14.93 -42.46
C TRP A 65 2.56 13.70 -41.54
N ALA A 66 3.38 12.71 -41.91
CA ALA A 66 3.67 11.57 -41.06
C ALA A 66 4.45 11.97 -39.79
N ALA A 67 5.40 12.90 -39.92
CA ALA A 67 6.16 13.44 -38.79
C ALA A 67 5.25 14.22 -37.82
N ASP A 68 4.37 15.08 -38.33
CA ASP A 68 3.41 15.84 -37.53
C ASP A 68 2.45 14.89 -36.78
N ARG A 69 1.92 13.88 -37.48
CA ARG A 69 1.09 12.82 -36.89
C ARG A 69 1.78 12.04 -35.77
N GLU A 70 3.09 11.84 -35.85
CA GLU A 70 3.86 11.18 -34.79
C GLU A 70 4.12 12.12 -33.62
N ALA A 71 4.41 13.40 -33.90
CA ALA A 71 4.55 14.43 -32.88
C ALA A 71 3.26 14.58 -32.06
N ASP A 72 2.10 14.69 -32.71
CA ASP A 72 0.80 14.78 -32.04
C ASP A 72 0.50 13.56 -31.17
N ARG A 73 0.78 12.35 -31.69
CA ARG A 73 0.61 11.11 -30.92
C ARG A 73 1.53 11.07 -29.70
N SER A 74 2.77 11.54 -29.84
CA SER A 74 3.73 11.60 -28.74
C SER A 74 3.32 12.61 -27.66
N GLN A 75 2.79 13.77 -28.06
CA GLN A 75 2.27 14.78 -27.15
C GLN A 75 1.04 14.25 -26.40
N TRP A 76 0.09 13.65 -27.13
CA TRP A 76 -1.10 13.06 -26.51
C TRP A 76 -0.76 11.91 -25.54
N ALA A 77 0.26 11.10 -25.88
CA ALA A 77 0.77 10.07 -24.97
C ALA A 77 1.44 10.66 -23.71
N ALA A 78 2.08 11.82 -23.82
CA ALA A 78 2.65 12.52 -22.66
C ALA A 78 1.55 13.12 -21.77
N GLU A 79 0.58 13.81 -22.38
CA GLU A 79 -0.57 14.40 -21.68
C GLU A 79 -1.40 13.34 -20.95
N SER A 80 -1.71 12.22 -21.61
CA SER A 80 -2.45 11.12 -20.99
C SER A 80 -1.69 10.49 -19.81
N ARG A 81 -0.36 10.39 -19.87
CA ARG A 81 0.46 9.95 -18.73
C ARG A 81 0.38 10.93 -17.56
N VAL A 82 0.45 12.24 -17.82
CA VAL A 82 0.31 13.26 -16.77
C VAL A 82 -1.07 13.18 -16.13
N LEU A 83 -2.14 13.11 -16.92
CA LEU A 83 -3.50 12.96 -16.41
C LEU A 83 -3.68 11.68 -15.58
N ALA A 84 -3.09 10.56 -16.01
CA ALA A 84 -3.12 9.32 -15.25
C ALA A 84 -2.38 9.44 -13.90
N GLN A 85 -1.23 10.14 -13.86
CA GLN A 85 -0.50 10.41 -12.62
C GLN A 85 -1.29 11.32 -11.68
N GLU A 86 -1.92 12.36 -12.21
CA GLU A 86 -2.78 13.27 -11.44
C GLU A 86 -3.98 12.54 -10.85
N LEU A 87 -4.67 11.71 -11.65
CA LEU A 87 -5.78 10.88 -11.18
C LEU A 87 -5.35 9.92 -10.07
N ALA A 88 -4.22 9.22 -10.24
CA ALA A 88 -3.68 8.33 -9.21
C ALA A 88 -3.31 9.08 -7.92
N ALA A 89 -2.77 10.30 -8.04
CA ALA A 89 -2.47 11.13 -6.89
C ALA A 89 -3.74 11.61 -6.16
N VAL A 90 -4.79 11.98 -6.91
CA VAL A 90 -6.10 12.35 -6.36
C VAL A 90 -6.73 11.15 -5.66
N GLU A 91 -6.76 9.98 -6.28
CA GLU A 91 -7.28 8.73 -5.70
C GLU A 91 -6.56 8.39 -4.38
N LYS A 92 -5.23 8.51 -4.35
CA LYS A 92 -4.43 8.31 -3.13
C LYS A 92 -4.75 9.31 -2.01
N ARG A 93 -5.08 10.56 -2.35
CA ARG A 93 -5.52 11.55 -1.35
C ARG A 93 -6.93 11.27 -0.84
N LEU A 94 -7.81 10.82 -1.73
CA LEU A 94 -9.21 10.52 -1.43
C LEU A 94 -9.31 9.30 -0.51
N THR A 95 -8.59 8.22 -0.83
CA THR A 95 -8.46 7.02 0.02
C THR A 95 -7.93 7.35 1.41
N ARG A 96 -6.81 8.09 1.52
CA ARG A 96 -6.29 8.57 2.82
C ARG A 96 -7.30 9.38 3.61
N THR A 97 -8.08 10.24 2.93
CA THR A 97 -9.09 11.07 3.58
C THR A 97 -10.23 10.19 4.10
N LEU A 98 -10.73 9.25 3.30
CA LEU A 98 -11.77 8.30 3.68
C LEU A 98 -11.33 7.40 4.83
N GLU A 99 -10.11 6.88 4.79
CA GLU A 99 -9.51 6.11 5.88
C GLU A 99 -9.45 6.94 7.17
N SER A 100 -8.98 8.18 7.09
CA SER A 100 -8.90 9.07 8.26
C SER A 100 -10.28 9.40 8.84
N GLN A 101 -11.30 9.59 8.01
CA GLN A 101 -12.67 9.84 8.46
C GLN A 101 -13.32 8.57 9.02
N SER A 102 -13.08 7.40 8.41
CA SER A 102 -13.57 6.12 8.91
C SER A 102 -12.98 5.77 10.27
N PHE A 103 -11.70 6.08 10.50
CA PHE A 103 -11.05 5.90 11.80
C PHE A 103 -11.63 6.85 12.86
N ARG A 104 -11.87 8.12 12.50
CA ARG A 104 -12.52 9.09 13.41
C ARG A 104 -13.93 8.66 13.77
N LEU A 105 -14.73 8.20 12.80
CA LEU A 105 -16.08 7.69 13.02
C LEU A 105 -16.07 6.41 13.88
N GLY A 106 -15.15 5.47 13.59
CA GLY A 106 -14.97 4.26 14.38
C GLY A 106 -14.57 4.56 15.82
N HIS A 107 -13.62 5.48 16.04
CA HIS A 107 -13.22 5.91 17.37
C HIS A 107 -14.37 6.62 18.12
N LEU A 108 -15.15 7.45 17.45
CA LEU A 108 -16.36 8.06 18.00
C LEU A 108 -17.38 7.00 18.43
N LEU A 109 -17.64 6.00 17.59
CA LEU A 109 -18.55 4.88 17.92
C LEU A 109 -18.07 4.09 19.13
N VAL A 110 -16.78 3.74 19.19
CA VAL A 110 -16.21 3.06 20.37
C VAL A 110 -16.36 3.93 21.62
N ARG A 111 -16.11 5.24 21.52
CA ARG A 111 -16.24 6.16 22.65
C ARG A 111 -17.69 6.28 23.12
N ILE A 112 -18.66 6.31 22.20
CA ILE A 112 -20.09 6.30 22.50
C ILE A 112 -20.51 4.98 23.16
N ALA A 113 -19.98 3.84 22.71
CA ALA A 113 -20.32 2.52 23.27
C ALA A 113 -19.69 2.28 24.66
N VAL A 114 -18.46 2.74 24.88
CA VAL A 114 -17.70 2.49 26.11
C VAL A 114 -18.06 3.49 27.23
N SER A 115 -18.49 4.71 26.90
CA SER A 115 -18.85 5.74 27.87
C SER A 115 -19.97 5.31 28.84
N PRO A 116 -21.10 4.73 28.38
CA PRO A 116 -22.16 4.21 29.26
C PRO A 116 -21.66 3.12 30.20
N VAL A 117 -20.86 2.18 29.72
CA VAL A 117 -20.34 1.06 30.53
C VAL A 117 -19.44 1.57 31.66
N LYS A 118 -18.56 2.54 31.35
CA LYS A 118 -17.71 3.19 32.36
C LYS A 118 -18.56 3.96 33.38
N PHE A 119 -19.61 4.66 32.93
CA PHE A 119 -20.54 5.38 33.79
C PHE A 119 -21.27 4.44 34.76
N PHE A 120 -21.86 3.35 34.28
CA PHE A 120 -22.55 2.37 35.14
C PHE A 120 -21.60 1.70 36.13
N ARG A 121 -20.37 1.38 35.72
CA ARG A 121 -19.35 0.80 36.62
C ARG A 121 -18.86 1.77 37.68
N TRP A 122 -18.85 3.07 37.38
CA TRP A 122 -18.58 4.12 38.37
C TRP A 122 -19.78 4.28 39.32
N LEU A 123 -21.00 4.34 38.78
CA LEU A 123 -22.23 4.45 39.56
C LEU A 123 -22.37 3.30 40.56
N GLY A 124 -22.09 2.06 40.14
CA GLY A 124 -22.08 0.89 41.03
C GLY A 124 -21.05 0.98 42.16
N ARG A 125 -19.88 1.58 41.90
CA ARG A 125 -18.86 1.84 42.95
C ARG A 125 -19.34 2.87 43.96
N VAL A 126 -19.97 3.95 43.50
CA VAL A 126 -20.53 4.99 44.37
C VAL A 126 -21.67 4.42 45.23
N VAL A 127 -22.59 3.67 44.63
CA VAL A 127 -23.68 3.00 45.35
C VAL A 127 -23.12 2.05 46.42
N ARG A 128 -22.11 1.24 46.08
CA ARG A 128 -21.46 0.35 47.04
C ARG A 128 -20.81 1.12 48.20
N GLN A 129 -20.12 2.21 47.92
CA GLN A 129 -19.52 3.05 48.96
C GLN A 129 -20.59 3.66 49.87
N MET A 130 -21.68 4.17 49.30
CA MET A 130 -22.83 4.68 50.06
C MET A 130 -23.44 3.59 50.94
N LEU A 131 -23.59 2.37 50.43
CA LEU A 131 -24.11 1.22 51.18
C LEU A 131 -23.19 0.82 52.34
N VAL A 132 -21.87 0.80 52.10
CA VAL A 132 -20.88 0.52 53.15
C VAL A 132 -20.86 1.64 54.19
N TRP A 133 -20.98 2.90 53.77
CA TRP A 133 -21.03 4.04 54.67
C TRP A 133 -22.29 4.00 55.52
N ALA A 134 -23.46 3.77 54.93
CA ALA A 134 -24.72 3.58 55.62
C ALA A 134 -24.67 2.39 56.59
N TYR A 135 -24.07 1.27 56.17
CA TYR A 135 -23.88 0.09 57.02
C TYR A 135 -22.97 0.40 58.22
N ARG A 136 -21.84 1.10 58.02
CA ARG A 136 -20.95 1.53 59.11
C ARG A 136 -21.62 2.55 60.03
N LEU A 137 -22.47 3.42 59.49
CA LEU A 137 -23.25 4.37 60.28
C LEU A 137 -24.28 3.64 61.16
N ALA A 138 -24.98 2.66 60.59
CA ALA A 138 -25.91 1.79 61.33
C ALA A 138 -25.19 0.95 62.40
N GLN A 139 -23.99 0.44 62.12
CA GLN A 139 -23.17 -0.25 63.12
C GLN A 139 -22.76 0.65 64.30
N ARG A 140 -22.58 1.96 64.08
CA ARG A 140 -22.23 2.91 65.15
C ARG A 140 -23.42 3.28 66.04
N THR A 141 -24.65 3.10 65.57
CA THR A 141 -25.87 3.46 66.29
C THR A 141 -26.60 2.24 66.88
N LEU A 142 -26.15 1.01 66.60
CA LEU A 142 -26.74 -0.22 67.13
C LEU A 142 -26.23 -0.55 68.55
N PRO A 143 -27.11 -0.89 69.51
CA PRO A 143 -26.72 -1.36 70.82
C PRO A 143 -25.98 -2.71 70.74
N LYS A 144 -24.96 -2.88 71.59
CA LYS A 144 -23.99 -4.00 71.55
C LYS A 144 -24.63 -5.39 71.52
N SER A 145 -25.85 -5.56 72.05
CA SER A 145 -26.59 -6.83 72.08
C SER A 145 -27.02 -7.37 70.71
N LEU A 146 -27.00 -6.55 69.64
CA LEU A 146 -27.34 -6.97 68.28
C LEU A 146 -26.12 -7.10 67.35
N ALA A 147 -24.95 -6.57 67.74
CA ALA A 147 -23.75 -6.58 66.91
C ALA A 147 -22.99 -7.93 66.93
N GLU A 148 -23.00 -8.63 68.07
CA GLU A 148 -22.36 -9.94 68.25
C GLU A 148 -22.90 -11.04 67.31
N PRO A 149 -24.23 -11.23 67.14
CA PRO A 149 -24.73 -12.25 66.22
C PRO A 149 -24.44 -11.93 64.74
N LEU A 150 -24.39 -10.64 64.36
CA LEU A 150 -24.07 -10.23 62.98
C LEU A 150 -22.58 -10.37 62.63
N GLN A 151 -21.67 -10.15 63.58
CA GLN A 151 -20.24 -10.40 63.38
C GLN A 151 -19.91 -11.90 63.29
N GLN A 152 -20.64 -12.76 64.03
CA GLN A 152 -20.53 -14.22 63.87
C GLN A 152 -21.11 -14.72 62.54
N ALA A 153 -22.16 -14.09 62.01
CA ALA A 153 -22.69 -14.41 60.68
C ALA A 153 -21.74 -13.93 59.55
N ALA A 154 -21.12 -12.75 59.70
CA ALA A 154 -20.17 -12.20 58.73
C ALA A 154 -18.86 -13.01 58.66
N THR A 155 -18.36 -13.51 59.79
CA THR A 155 -17.18 -14.39 59.83
C THR A 155 -17.47 -15.78 59.24
N ARG A 156 -18.68 -16.32 59.43
CA ARG A 156 -19.13 -17.53 58.71
C ARG A 156 -19.33 -17.29 57.21
N GLY A 157 -19.84 -16.11 56.83
CA GLY A 157 -19.98 -15.67 55.44
C GLY A 157 -18.63 -15.48 54.74
N GLN A 158 -17.62 -14.96 55.44
CA GLN A 158 -16.24 -14.83 54.95
C GLN A 158 -15.53 -16.17 54.79
N ALA A 159 -15.76 -17.14 55.67
CA ALA A 159 -15.27 -18.51 55.48
C ALA A 159 -15.97 -19.23 54.31
N ALA A 160 -17.26 -18.95 54.09
CA ALA A 160 -18.01 -19.47 52.95
C ALA A 160 -17.66 -18.78 51.61
N THR A 161 -17.30 -17.49 51.62
CA THR A 161 -16.79 -16.79 50.42
C THR A 161 -15.34 -17.15 50.12
N ALA A 162 -14.51 -17.37 51.13
CA ALA A 162 -13.17 -17.94 50.95
C ALA A 162 -13.23 -19.34 50.30
N ARG A 163 -14.19 -20.20 50.70
CA ARG A 163 -14.44 -21.50 50.05
C ARG A 163 -15.20 -21.42 48.71
N ARG A 164 -15.88 -20.31 48.40
CA ARG A 164 -16.52 -20.09 47.07
C ARG A 164 -15.59 -19.45 46.04
N HIS A 165 -14.41 -18.98 46.44
CA HIS A 165 -13.35 -18.60 45.50
C HIS A 165 -12.57 -19.79 44.94
N GLU A 166 -12.82 -21.02 45.42
CA GLU A 166 -12.28 -22.26 44.84
C GLU A 166 -13.20 -22.92 43.80
N VAL A 167 -14.46 -22.50 43.68
CA VAL A 167 -15.40 -23.06 42.69
C VAL A 167 -16.29 -21.95 42.16
N LEU A 168 -15.71 -21.08 41.33
CA LEU A 168 -16.49 -20.38 40.32
C LEU A 168 -15.98 -20.88 38.96
N ASP A 169 -16.65 -21.90 38.45
CA ASP A 169 -16.60 -22.30 37.05
C ASP A 169 -16.86 -21.05 36.18
N LEU A 170 -15.81 -20.54 35.57
CA LEU A 170 -15.88 -19.66 34.42
C LEU A 170 -15.22 -20.38 33.25
N PRO A 171 -15.92 -20.56 32.12
CA PRO A 171 -15.38 -21.28 30.98
C PRO A 171 -14.34 -20.41 30.26
N GLY A 172 -13.16 -20.97 30.01
CA GLY A 172 -12.18 -20.44 29.05
C GLY A 172 -10.87 -19.91 29.65
N ASP A 173 -9.78 -20.63 29.35
CA ASP A 173 -8.42 -20.14 29.06
C ASP A 173 -7.90 -18.92 29.84
N ARG A 174 -7.76 -19.06 31.16
CA ARG A 174 -6.92 -18.14 31.96
C ARG A 174 -6.02 -18.91 32.93
N PRO A 175 -4.84 -18.34 33.27
CA PRO A 175 -3.95 -18.95 34.24
C PRO A 175 -4.63 -19.07 35.60
N VAL A 176 -4.47 -20.25 36.23
CA VAL A 176 -5.12 -20.65 37.50
C VAL A 176 -4.30 -20.21 38.70
N SER A 177 -2.99 -20.01 38.52
CA SER A 177 -2.12 -19.59 39.62
C SER A 177 -1.08 -18.56 39.16
N PHE A 178 -0.78 -17.63 40.07
CA PHE A 178 0.27 -16.63 39.91
C PHE A 178 1.32 -16.87 40.98
N VAL A 179 2.59 -16.94 40.56
CA VAL A 179 3.72 -17.12 41.47
C VAL A 179 4.59 -15.88 41.39
N ASP A 180 4.69 -15.13 42.49
CA ASP A 180 5.47 -13.89 42.55
C ASP A 180 6.93 -14.21 42.88
N GLY A 181 7.82 -14.02 41.91
CA GLY A 181 9.26 -14.21 42.04
C GLY A 181 10.05 -12.89 42.16
N ARG A 182 9.37 -11.75 42.26
CA ARG A 182 10.01 -10.42 42.26
C ARG A 182 10.76 -10.16 43.56
N GLY A 183 11.90 -9.49 43.47
CA GLY A 183 12.75 -9.12 44.61
C GLY A 183 13.40 -10.30 45.34
N LEU A 184 13.29 -11.52 44.80
CA LEU A 184 13.98 -12.70 45.32
C LEU A 184 15.44 -12.73 44.84
N SER A 185 16.32 -13.32 45.63
CA SER A 185 17.67 -13.63 45.17
C SER A 185 17.61 -14.66 44.03
N ILE A 186 18.63 -14.66 43.16
CA ILE A 186 18.71 -15.55 41.99
C ILE A 186 18.44 -17.02 42.38
N THR A 187 19.09 -17.50 43.45
CA THR A 187 18.92 -18.88 43.92
C THR A 187 17.50 -19.19 44.41
N ALA A 188 16.89 -18.30 45.19
CA ALA A 188 15.52 -18.49 45.69
C ALA A 188 14.48 -18.44 44.56
N ARG A 189 14.75 -17.63 43.54
CA ARG A 189 13.92 -17.50 42.36
C ARG A 189 13.98 -18.75 41.47
N ASP A 190 15.18 -19.29 41.22
CA ASP A 190 15.35 -20.51 40.43
C ASP A 190 14.65 -21.70 41.10
N GLU A 191 14.69 -21.78 42.44
CA GLU A 191 13.92 -22.76 43.22
C GLU A 191 12.40 -22.56 43.11
N VAL A 192 11.93 -21.30 43.08
CA VAL A 192 10.51 -20.98 42.84
C VAL A 192 10.09 -21.39 41.43
N TRP A 193 10.92 -21.14 40.42
CA TRP A 193 10.68 -21.53 39.04
C TRP A 193 10.66 -23.05 38.88
N ALA A 194 11.62 -23.76 39.47
CA ALA A 194 11.66 -25.23 39.45
C ALA A 194 10.43 -25.85 40.13
N ARG A 195 9.96 -25.27 41.25
CA ARG A 195 8.73 -25.71 41.91
C ARG A 195 7.48 -25.44 41.08
N ALA A 196 7.40 -24.28 40.42
CA ALA A 196 6.29 -23.96 39.52
C ALA A 196 6.26 -24.91 38.30
N ALA A 197 7.43 -25.29 37.77
CA ALA A 197 7.55 -26.24 36.67
C ALA A 197 7.15 -27.67 37.08
N ALA A 198 7.43 -28.06 38.32
CA ALA A 198 7.05 -29.35 38.89
C ALA A 198 5.60 -29.41 39.42
N SER A 199 4.83 -28.33 39.27
CA SER A 199 3.42 -28.27 39.66
C SER A 199 2.54 -29.14 38.76
N ASP A 200 1.36 -29.54 39.23
CA ASP A 200 0.39 -30.34 38.47
C ASP A 200 -0.13 -29.61 37.22
N GLN A 201 -0.04 -28.27 37.17
CA GLN A 201 -0.54 -27.44 36.05
C GLN A 201 0.44 -26.30 35.68
N PRO A 202 1.63 -26.62 35.16
CA PRO A 202 2.67 -25.62 34.89
C PRO A 202 2.27 -24.68 33.73
N ALA A 203 1.57 -25.21 32.73
CA ALA A 203 1.05 -24.44 31.58
C ALA A 203 -0.03 -23.41 31.96
N ARG A 204 -0.60 -23.51 33.17
CA ARG A 204 -1.63 -22.59 33.69
C ARG A 204 -1.11 -21.77 34.86
N THR A 205 0.21 -21.77 35.09
CA THR A 205 0.89 -21.01 36.13
C THR A 205 1.67 -19.87 35.47
N VAL A 206 1.40 -18.63 35.88
CA VAL A 206 2.13 -17.46 35.40
C VAL A 206 3.09 -17.00 36.49
N VAL A 207 4.38 -16.97 36.17
CA VAL A 207 5.41 -16.45 37.06
C VAL A 207 5.56 -14.94 36.84
N LEU A 208 5.39 -14.15 37.90
CA LEU A 208 5.69 -12.73 37.88
C LEU A 208 7.17 -12.55 38.21
N THR A 209 7.93 -11.91 37.32
CA THR A 209 9.37 -11.70 37.53
C THR A 209 9.77 -10.27 37.19
N ASP A 210 10.75 -9.77 37.92
CA ASP A 210 11.43 -8.50 37.71
C ASP A 210 12.81 -8.68 37.05
N ASP A 211 13.18 -9.92 36.70
CA ASP A 211 14.39 -10.19 35.93
C ASP A 211 14.16 -9.93 34.44
N VAL A 212 15.20 -9.41 33.79
CA VAL A 212 15.27 -9.12 32.36
C VAL A 212 15.65 -10.37 31.57
N ASP A 213 16.29 -11.35 32.22
CA ASP A 213 16.64 -12.64 31.63
C ASP A 213 15.53 -13.69 31.86
N PHE A 214 14.87 -14.09 30.77
CA PHE A 214 13.79 -15.09 30.77
C PHE A 214 14.23 -16.48 30.29
N THR A 215 15.52 -16.69 30.01
CA THR A 215 16.03 -17.94 29.42
C THR A 215 15.75 -19.15 30.31
N GLY A 216 15.96 -19.02 31.63
CA GLY A 216 15.66 -20.07 32.61
C GLY A 216 14.17 -20.43 32.71
N LEU A 217 13.28 -19.44 32.64
CA LEU A 217 11.82 -19.64 32.64
C LEU A 217 11.34 -20.39 31.39
N ARG A 218 11.93 -20.08 30.23
CA ARG A 218 11.63 -20.78 28.97
C ARG A 218 12.12 -22.21 28.97
N ALA A 219 13.32 -22.46 29.48
CA ALA A 219 13.87 -23.82 29.58
C ALA A 219 12.93 -24.73 30.40
N LEU A 220 12.21 -24.15 31.36
CA LEU A 220 11.21 -24.83 32.20
C LEU A 220 9.79 -24.86 31.61
N GLY A 221 9.56 -24.28 30.42
CA GLY A 221 8.26 -24.29 29.74
C GLY A 221 7.17 -23.48 30.46
N LEU A 222 7.55 -22.51 31.31
CA LEU A 222 6.62 -21.73 32.12
C LEU A 222 6.14 -20.47 31.38
N SER A 223 4.88 -20.12 31.62
CA SER A 223 4.35 -18.80 31.23
C SER A 223 4.82 -17.76 32.25
N PHE A 224 5.20 -16.57 31.78
CA PHE A 224 5.70 -15.51 32.65
C PHE A 224 5.19 -14.13 32.24
N GLU A 225 5.11 -13.23 33.22
CA GLU A 225 4.81 -11.82 33.00
C GLU A 225 5.91 -10.98 33.65
N TYR A 226 6.62 -10.21 32.83
CA TYR A 226 7.60 -9.26 33.32
C TYR A 226 6.89 -8.07 33.97
N LEU A 227 7.18 -7.86 35.25
CA LEU A 227 6.73 -6.72 36.01
C LEU A 227 7.96 -6.12 36.70
N PRO A 228 8.29 -4.83 36.47
CA PRO A 228 9.43 -4.19 37.12
C PRO A 228 9.30 -4.26 38.66
N PRO A 229 10.42 -4.18 39.39
CA PRO A 229 10.41 -4.34 40.83
C PRO A 229 9.51 -3.30 41.49
N TYR A 230 8.62 -3.76 42.37
CA TYR A 230 7.67 -2.90 43.06
C TYR A 230 8.42 -1.90 43.96
N ARG A 231 8.46 -0.62 43.58
CA ARG A 231 8.93 0.47 44.44
C ARG A 231 7.72 1.06 45.18
N GLY A 232 7.53 0.68 46.45
CA GLY A 232 6.33 1.03 47.23
C GLY A 232 6.03 2.52 47.44
N VAL A 233 6.90 3.43 46.96
CA VAL A 233 6.76 4.88 47.07
C VAL A 233 6.18 5.51 45.78
N THR A 234 6.26 4.81 44.64
CA THR A 234 5.76 5.28 43.34
C THR A 234 4.82 4.26 42.72
N PRO A 235 3.56 4.63 42.40
CA PRO A 235 2.71 3.78 41.56
C PRO A 235 3.45 3.45 40.26
N TRP A 236 3.23 2.24 39.75
CA TRP A 236 3.72 1.72 38.45
C TRP A 236 3.40 2.56 37.20
N TRP A 237 2.73 3.70 37.36
CA TRP A 237 2.69 4.84 36.44
C TRP A 237 2.16 6.04 37.24
N SER A 238 2.93 7.11 37.39
CA SER A 238 2.42 8.38 37.94
C SER A 238 2.01 9.34 36.82
N ASP A 239 2.73 9.29 35.71
CA ASP A 239 2.56 10.16 34.55
C ASP A 239 2.90 9.45 33.23
N GLU A 240 2.68 10.16 32.11
CA GLU A 240 2.88 9.66 30.75
C GLU A 240 4.36 9.38 30.41
N ALA A 241 5.29 10.11 31.04
CA ALA A 241 6.72 9.92 30.86
C ALA A 241 7.20 8.63 31.56
N ASP A 242 6.68 8.33 32.75
CA ASP A 242 6.93 7.08 33.46
C ASP A 242 6.39 5.87 32.68
N HIS A 243 5.23 6.02 32.04
CA HIS A 243 4.66 4.98 31.17
C HIS A 243 5.52 4.72 29.93
N ALA A 244 5.97 5.78 29.24
CA ALA A 244 6.82 5.65 28.06
C ALA A 244 8.15 4.97 28.40
N ARG A 245 8.81 5.39 29.50
CA ARG A 245 10.04 4.76 29.99
C ARG A 245 9.82 3.27 30.30
N TRP A 246 8.70 2.92 30.91
CA TRP A 246 8.35 1.52 31.20
C TRP A 246 8.12 0.69 29.93
N GLU A 247 7.44 1.24 28.92
CA GLU A 247 7.25 0.55 27.63
C GLU A 247 8.60 0.28 26.95
N ASP A 248 9.51 1.26 26.97
CA ASP A 248 10.85 1.12 26.38
C ASP A 248 11.71 0.07 27.12
N GLU A 249 11.74 0.11 28.46
CA GLU A 249 12.45 -0.88 29.28
C GLU A 249 11.88 -2.29 29.08
N ARG A 250 10.55 -2.42 28.99
CA ARG A 250 9.87 -3.69 28.72
C ARG A 250 10.17 -4.22 27.32
N LEU A 251 10.18 -3.35 26.32
CA LEU A 251 10.52 -3.72 24.93
C LEU A 251 11.98 -4.18 24.84
N ALA A 252 12.91 -3.49 25.51
CA ALA A 252 14.31 -3.90 25.59
C ALA A 252 14.48 -5.25 26.28
N ALA A 253 13.80 -5.46 27.43
CA ALA A 253 13.81 -6.73 28.14
C ALA A 253 13.26 -7.88 27.28
N MET A 254 12.16 -7.63 26.55
CA MET A 254 11.64 -8.61 25.60
C MET A 254 12.67 -8.90 24.49
N ARG A 255 13.27 -7.88 23.86
CA ARG A 255 14.28 -8.12 22.79
C ARG A 255 15.44 -9.00 23.26
N LEU A 256 16.00 -8.68 24.42
CA LEU A 256 17.11 -9.44 25.01
C LEU A 256 16.69 -10.87 25.37
N GLY A 257 15.53 -11.04 26.00
CA GLY A 257 15.02 -12.37 26.38
C GLY A 257 14.42 -13.20 25.23
N TYR A 258 14.13 -12.60 24.07
CA TYR A 258 13.75 -13.30 22.83
C TYR A 258 14.95 -13.52 21.88
N GLY A 259 16.16 -13.07 22.23
CA GLY A 259 17.36 -13.19 21.39
C GLY A 259 17.26 -12.38 20.09
N LEU A 260 16.50 -11.28 20.09
CA LEU A 260 16.27 -10.44 18.90
C LEU A 260 17.37 -9.40 18.68
N ASP A 261 18.37 -9.31 19.57
CA ASP A 261 19.51 -8.41 19.47
C ASP A 261 20.69 -9.01 18.65
N ASP A 262 20.58 -10.26 18.15
CA ASP A 262 21.58 -10.93 17.30
C ASP A 262 21.32 -10.77 15.78
N LEU A 263 20.45 -9.85 15.39
CA LEU A 263 20.13 -9.55 13.98
C LEU A 263 20.71 -8.18 13.57
N ASP A 264 22.04 -8.07 13.58
CA ASP A 264 22.81 -7.07 12.82
C ASP A 264 23.88 -7.78 11.97
#